data_AF-A0A9W9Z1L7-F1
#
_entry.id   AF-A0A9W9Z1L7-F1
#
_cell.length_a   1.000
_cell.length_b   1.000
_cell.length_c   1.000
_cell.angle_alpha   90.00
_cell.angle_beta   90.00
_cell.angle_gamma   90.00
#
_symmetry.space_group_name_H-M   'P 1'
#
loop_
_entity.id
_entity.type
_entity.pdbx_description
1 polymer ?
#
loop_
_entity_poly.entity_id
_entity_poly.type
_entity_poly.pdbx_seq_one_letter_code
_entity_poly.pdbx_strand_id
1 'polypeptide(L)'
;MADSPSVCPHRQYMDEPGIEWREGKPDFTEVDKAYLEGRTQTHKEGSLEKVVEDLDWQTVDKEAFTIRANNQRSFCLKELIEEGNYTTLMQNQPLYNTEAHTFESSHNLFRSAFKEGFHGN
;
A
#
# COMPACT_ATOMS: atom_id res chain seq x y z
N MET A 1 -35.92 0.26 3.31
CA MET A 1 -34.71 -0.58 3.29
C MET A 1 -33.63 0.25 3.93
N ALA A 2 -33.12 -0.17 5.09
CA ALA A 2 -32.27 0.67 5.92
C ALA A 2 -30.90 0.82 5.26
N ASP A 3 -30.51 2.06 4.96
CA ASP A 3 -29.12 2.44 4.70
C ASP A 3 -28.28 1.93 5.87
N SER A 4 -27.36 1.02 5.59
CA SER A 4 -26.44 0.52 6.61
C SER A 4 -25.42 1.62 6.92
N PRO A 5 -25.35 2.10 8.17
CA PRO A 5 -24.50 3.22 8.52
C PRO A 5 -23.05 2.75 8.56
N SER A 6 -22.17 3.53 7.93
CA SER A 6 -20.75 3.64 8.32
C SER A 6 -20.05 2.32 8.66
N VAL A 7 -19.98 1.39 7.72
CA VAL A 7 -19.15 0.20 7.90
C VAL A 7 -17.70 0.64 7.76
N CYS A 8 -16.92 0.47 8.84
CA CYS A 8 -15.47 0.59 8.82
C CYS A 8 -14.93 -0.13 7.58
N PRO A 9 -14.10 0.52 6.74
CA PRO A 9 -13.56 -0.11 5.54
C PRO A 9 -13.01 -1.50 5.85
N HIS A 10 -13.62 -2.53 5.26
CA HIS A 10 -13.21 -3.90 5.51
C HIS A 10 -11.90 -4.15 4.78
N ARG A 11 -10.82 -4.26 5.55
CA ARG A 11 -9.53 -4.70 5.04
C ARG A 11 -9.46 -6.21 5.21
N GLN A 12 -9.38 -6.91 4.09
CA GLN A 12 -9.34 -8.36 4.10
C GLN A 12 -8.09 -8.87 4.86
N TYR A 13 -8.19 -10.05 5.46
CA TYR A 13 -7.11 -10.79 6.10
C TYR A 13 -6.47 -10.18 7.35
N MET A 14 -6.79 -8.94 7.75
CA MET A 14 -6.13 -8.27 8.90
C MET A 14 -6.36 -8.90 10.28
N ASP A 15 -7.37 -9.75 10.40
CA ASP A 15 -7.81 -10.39 11.65
C ASP A 15 -7.53 -11.90 11.67
N GLU A 16 -6.79 -12.43 10.69
CA GLU A 16 -6.47 -13.86 10.66
C GLU A 16 -5.61 -14.29 11.86
N PRO A 17 -5.92 -15.44 12.48
CA PRO A 17 -5.13 -15.95 13.59
C PRO A 17 -3.73 -16.32 13.10
N GLY A 18 -2.69 -15.82 13.79
CA GLY A 18 -1.29 -16.14 13.48
C GLY A 18 -0.53 -15.07 12.68
N ILE A 19 -1.13 -13.91 12.41
CA ILE A 19 -0.40 -12.79 11.83
C ILE A 19 0.60 -12.23 12.84
N GLU A 20 1.89 -12.28 12.49
CA GLU A 20 2.97 -11.64 13.23
C GLU A 20 3.30 -10.27 12.61
N TRP A 21 2.90 -9.21 13.31
CA TRP A 21 3.21 -7.84 12.90
C TRP A 21 4.61 -7.43 13.34
N ARG A 22 5.40 -6.87 12.43
CA ARG A 22 6.76 -6.38 12.72
C ARG A 22 6.79 -5.34 13.84
N GLU A 23 5.81 -4.43 13.87
CA GLU A 23 5.73 -3.31 14.82
C GLU A 23 4.39 -3.28 15.61
N GLY A 24 3.65 -4.39 15.61
CA GLY A 24 2.29 -4.48 16.15
C GLY A 24 1.20 -4.19 15.12
N LYS A 25 -0.05 -4.51 15.47
CA LYS A 25 -1.20 -4.32 14.58
C LYS A 25 -1.37 -2.82 14.29
N PRO A 26 -1.40 -2.40 13.01
CA PRO A 26 -1.52 -0.97 12.70
C PRO A 26 -2.90 -0.42 13.08
N ASP A 27 -2.93 0.87 13.46
CA ASP A 27 -4.15 1.63 13.70
C ASP A 27 -4.52 2.40 12.43
N PHE A 28 -5.75 2.21 11.94
CA PHE A 28 -6.27 2.82 10.72
C PHE A 28 -7.33 3.90 10.97
N THR A 29 -7.56 4.28 12.23
CA THR A 29 -8.66 5.20 12.60
C THR A 29 -8.65 6.49 11.77
N GLU A 30 -7.49 7.12 11.58
CA GLU A 30 -7.37 8.36 10.79
C GLU A 30 -7.59 8.13 9.30
N VAL A 31 -7.05 7.03 8.76
CA VAL A 31 -7.21 6.66 7.35
C VAL A 31 -8.66 6.31 7.03
N ASP A 32 -9.35 5.60 7.92
CA ASP A 32 -10.76 5.26 7.78
C ASP A 32 -11.63 6.50 7.76
N LYS A 33 -11.35 7.44 8.66
CA LYS A 33 -12.04 8.73 8.67
C LYS A 33 -11.85 9.47 7.35
N ALA A 34 -10.61 9.63 6.89
CA ALA A 34 -10.31 10.33 5.64
C ALA A 34 -10.95 9.64 4.41
N TYR A 35 -10.90 8.30 4.36
CA TYR A 35 -11.56 7.52 3.31
C TYR A 35 -13.07 7.75 3.31
N LEU A 36 -13.72 7.69 4.47
CA LEU A 36 -15.17 7.89 4.59
C LEU A 36 -15.60 9.32 4.23
N GLU A 37 -14.79 10.33 4.59
CA GLU A 37 -15.01 11.73 4.22
C GLU A 37 -14.85 11.97 2.71
N GLY A 38 -13.87 11.32 2.07
CA GLY A 38 -13.61 11.44 0.64
C GLY A 38 -14.47 10.54 -0.25
N ARG A 39 -15.14 9.53 0.30
CA ARG A 39 -15.93 8.57 -0.47
C ARG A 39 -17.21 9.21 -1.02
N THR A 40 -17.28 9.34 -2.34
CA THR A 40 -18.43 9.93 -3.04
C THR A 40 -19.43 8.89 -3.55
N GLN A 41 -19.02 7.62 -3.67
CA GLN A 41 -19.85 6.54 -4.19
C GLN A 41 -19.77 5.30 -3.32
N THR A 42 -20.87 4.55 -3.22
CA THR A 42 -20.91 3.21 -2.64
C THR A 42 -21.41 2.25 -3.71
N HIS A 43 -20.60 1.25 -4.05
CA HIS A 43 -20.98 0.24 -5.04
C HIS A 43 -21.96 -0.78 -4.44
N LYS A 44 -22.84 -1.31 -5.29
CA LYS A 44 -23.86 -2.27 -4.86
C LYS A 44 -23.20 -3.63 -4.59
N GLU A 45 -23.60 -4.27 -3.50
CA GLU A 45 -23.13 -5.63 -3.17
C GLU A 45 -23.36 -6.61 -4.34
N GLY A 46 -22.33 -7.39 -4.67
CA GLY A 46 -22.33 -8.30 -5.81
C GLY A 46 -22.23 -7.64 -7.21
N SER A 47 -22.05 -6.32 -7.30
CA SER A 47 -21.77 -5.65 -8.58
C SER A 47 -20.31 -5.85 -9.00
N LEU A 48 -20.03 -5.68 -10.31
CA LEU A 48 -18.66 -5.77 -10.82
C LEU A 48 -17.77 -4.71 -10.19
N GLU A 49 -18.29 -3.49 -10.01
CA GLU A 49 -17.55 -2.39 -9.38
C GLU A 49 -17.17 -2.74 -7.95
N LYS A 50 -18.07 -3.37 -7.19
CA LYS A 50 -17.77 -3.82 -5.83
C LYS A 50 -16.71 -4.92 -5.81
N VAL A 51 -16.81 -5.90 -6.72
CA VAL A 51 -15.80 -6.95 -6.87
C VAL A 51 -14.41 -6.38 -7.23
N VAL A 52 -14.36 -5.37 -8.09
CA VAL A 52 -13.11 -4.70 -8.48
C VAL A 52 -12.56 -3.84 -7.33
N GLU A 53 -13.42 -3.14 -6.58
CA GLU A 53 -13.05 -2.38 -5.39
C GLU A 53 -12.41 -3.28 -4.32
N ASP A 54 -12.95 -4.47 -4.13
CA ASP A 54 -12.50 -5.43 -3.11
C ASP A 54 -11.37 -6.37 -3.60
N LEU A 55 -10.85 -6.17 -4.82
CA LEU A 55 -9.83 -7.04 -5.40
C LEU A 55 -8.46 -6.75 -4.76
N ASP A 56 -7.90 -7.76 -4.08
CA ASP A 56 -6.57 -7.70 -3.47
C ASP A 56 -5.55 -8.58 -4.22
N TRP A 57 -4.35 -8.07 -4.45
CA TRP A 57 -3.28 -8.80 -5.18
C TRP A 57 -2.27 -9.38 -4.19
N GLN A 58 -2.44 -10.66 -3.87
CA GLN A 58 -1.67 -11.31 -2.82
C GLN A 58 -0.39 -12.01 -3.27
N THR A 59 -0.31 -12.39 -4.55
CA THR A 59 0.76 -13.27 -5.04
C THR A 59 1.28 -12.82 -6.38
N VAL A 60 2.57 -13.08 -6.61
CA VAL A 60 3.25 -12.85 -7.89
C VAL A 60 3.96 -14.12 -8.34
N ASP A 61 4.10 -14.29 -9.66
CA ASP A 61 4.96 -15.34 -10.22
C ASP A 61 6.42 -14.95 -9.99
N LYS A 62 7.17 -15.79 -9.25
CA LYS A 62 8.55 -15.52 -8.87
C LYS A 62 9.51 -15.48 -10.06
N GLU A 63 9.19 -16.17 -11.16
CA GLU A 63 10.03 -16.25 -12.34
C GLU A 63 9.73 -15.14 -13.35
N ALA A 64 8.46 -14.70 -13.42
CA ALA A 64 8.02 -13.68 -14.36
C ALA A 64 7.91 -12.26 -13.78
N PHE A 65 7.93 -12.11 -12.45
CA PHE A 65 7.74 -10.81 -11.81
C PHE A 65 8.87 -9.82 -12.14
N THR A 66 8.48 -8.67 -12.66
CA THR A 66 9.34 -7.52 -12.87
C THR A 66 8.61 -6.24 -12.45
N ILE A 67 9.36 -5.32 -11.83
CA ILE A 67 8.85 -4.01 -11.44
C ILE A 67 9.73 -2.90 -12.02
N ARG A 68 9.10 -1.81 -12.47
CA ARG A 68 9.76 -0.63 -13.03
C ARG A 68 8.95 0.61 -12.71
N ALA A 69 9.65 1.70 -12.38
CA ALA A 69 9.05 3.01 -12.17
C ALA A 69 9.86 4.09 -12.91
N ASN A 70 9.24 5.24 -13.18
CA ASN A 70 9.90 6.44 -13.70
C ASN A 70 10.72 6.25 -14.99
N ASN A 71 10.36 5.26 -15.81
CA ASN A 71 11.12 4.85 -17.01
C ASN A 71 12.59 4.48 -16.72
N GLN A 72 12.92 4.10 -15.48
CA GLN A 72 14.27 3.73 -15.05
C GLN A 72 14.52 2.22 -15.17
N ARG A 73 15.54 1.64 -14.52
CA ARG A 73 15.82 0.20 -14.65
C ARG A 73 14.68 -0.66 -14.08
N SER A 74 14.50 -1.86 -14.62
CA SER A 74 13.60 -2.88 -14.07
C SER A 74 14.32 -3.74 -13.04
N PHE A 75 13.57 -4.31 -12.10
CA PHE A 75 14.06 -5.20 -11.05
C PHE A 75 13.24 -6.50 -11.05
N CYS A 76 13.91 -7.63 -10.81
CA CYS A 76 13.23 -8.89 -10.52
C CYS A 76 12.81 -8.98 -9.04
N LEU A 77 12.04 -10.01 -8.69
CA LEU A 77 11.53 -10.19 -7.33
C LEU A 77 12.67 -10.30 -6.29
N LYS A 78 13.75 -11.02 -6.62
CA LYS A 78 14.88 -11.19 -5.69
C LYS A 78 15.54 -9.85 -5.36
N GLU A 79 15.80 -9.04 -6.38
CA GLU A 79 16.41 -7.73 -6.20
C GLU A 79 15.48 -6.78 -5.41
N LEU A 80 14.17 -6.80 -5.68
CA LEU A 80 13.21 -5.98 -4.93
C LEU A 80 13.23 -6.29 -3.43
N ILE A 81 13.32 -7.56 -3.06
CA ILE A 81 13.39 -7.98 -1.65
C ILE A 81 14.68 -7.49 -0.97
N GLU A 82 15.80 -7.53 -1.70
CA GLU A 82 17.11 -7.12 -1.19
C GLU A 82 17.23 -5.58 -1.08
N GLU A 83 16.81 -4.85 -2.12
CA GLU A 83 16.96 -3.38 -2.23
C GLU A 83 15.87 -2.61 -1.45
N GLY A 84 14.70 -3.21 -1.31
CA GLY A 84 13.52 -2.59 -0.73
C GLY A 84 12.70 -1.76 -1.72
N ASN A 85 11.43 -1.58 -1.36
CA ASN A 85 10.41 -1.01 -2.23
C ASN A 85 10.72 0.43 -2.64
N TYR A 86 11.08 1.28 -1.68
CA TYR A 86 11.32 2.70 -1.95
C TYR A 86 12.55 2.93 -2.82
N THR A 87 13.64 2.21 -2.54
CA THR A 87 14.86 2.21 -3.36
C THR A 87 14.54 1.81 -4.81
N THR A 88 13.77 0.74 -4.98
CA THR A 88 13.37 0.19 -6.29
C THR A 88 12.46 1.14 -7.08
N LEU A 89 11.49 1.77 -6.42
CA LEU A 89 10.52 2.68 -7.05
C LEU A 89 11.13 4.05 -7.36
N MET A 90 11.90 4.61 -6.43
CA MET A 90 12.47 5.95 -6.59
C MET A 90 13.71 5.91 -7.48
N GLN A 91 14.60 4.93 -7.26
CA GLN A 91 15.96 4.92 -7.82
C GLN A 91 16.67 6.26 -7.54
N ASN A 92 17.83 6.52 -8.16
CA ASN A 92 18.49 7.81 -7.97
C ASN A 92 17.68 8.92 -8.63
N GLN A 93 17.25 9.89 -7.81
CA GLN A 93 16.56 11.10 -8.22
C GLN A 93 17.31 12.32 -7.68
N PRO A 94 17.10 13.54 -8.21
CA PRO A 94 17.79 14.73 -7.74
C PRO A 94 17.67 14.98 -6.22
N LEU A 95 16.61 14.49 -5.58
CA LEU A 95 16.33 14.65 -4.15
C LEU A 95 16.43 13.34 -3.34
N TYR A 96 16.83 12.23 -3.97
CA TYR A 96 16.90 10.93 -3.31
C TYR A 96 18.06 10.09 -3.85
N ASN A 97 19.00 9.73 -2.98
CA ASN A 97 20.15 8.90 -3.30
C ASN A 97 19.98 7.52 -2.67
N THR A 98 19.84 6.49 -3.51
CA THR A 98 19.69 5.09 -3.08
C THR A 98 20.89 4.59 -2.29
N GLU A 99 22.11 4.97 -2.66
CA GLU A 99 23.34 4.50 -1.99
C GLU A 99 23.50 5.08 -0.58
N ALA A 100 22.78 6.16 -0.26
CA ALA A 100 22.81 6.78 1.07
C ALA A 100 21.84 6.11 2.06
N HIS A 101 21.02 5.14 1.62
CA HIS A 101 19.94 4.58 2.42
C HIS A 101 19.97 3.05 2.49
N THR A 102 19.83 2.53 3.70
CA THR A 102 19.40 1.14 3.95
C THR A 102 17.88 1.01 3.80
N PHE A 103 17.37 -0.22 3.74
CA PHE A 103 15.93 -0.53 3.81
C PHE A 103 15.22 0.21 4.95
N GLU A 104 15.76 0.16 6.17
CA GLU A 104 15.14 0.80 7.33
C GLU A 104 15.17 2.33 7.23
N SER A 105 16.29 2.90 6.78
CA SER A 105 16.43 4.35 6.67
C SER A 105 15.56 4.94 5.55
N SER A 106 15.40 4.24 4.42
CA SER A 106 14.51 4.67 3.33
C SER A 106 13.05 4.56 3.74
N HIS A 107 12.69 3.48 4.45
CA HIS A 107 11.36 3.31 5.02
C HIS A 107 11.00 4.43 6.01
N ASN A 108 11.90 4.73 6.94
CA ASN A 108 11.72 5.81 7.91
C ASN A 108 11.65 7.18 7.25
N LEU A 109 12.53 7.47 6.28
CA LEU A 109 12.52 8.73 5.55
C LEU A 109 11.16 8.93 4.88
N PHE A 110 10.69 7.94 4.11
CA PHE A 110 9.42 8.05 3.39
C PHE A 110 8.24 8.22 4.35
N ARG A 111 8.15 7.40 5.39
CA ARG A 111 7.08 7.49 6.40
C ARG A 111 7.06 8.85 7.10
N SER A 112 8.22 9.44 7.37
CA SER A 112 8.31 10.75 8.03
C SER A 112 8.02 11.94 7.10
N ALA A 113 8.23 11.78 5.79
CA ALA A 113 8.00 12.81 4.78
C ALA A 113 6.50 13.04 4.52
N PHE A 114 5.67 12.00 4.65
CA PHE A 114 4.23 12.04 4.40
C PHE A 114 3.43 11.80 5.69
N LYS A 115 3.46 12.77 6.60
CA LYS A 115 2.84 12.65 7.93
C LYS A 115 1.31 12.47 7.87
N GLU A 116 0.68 13.05 6.86
CA GLU A 116 -0.78 12.95 6.63
C GLU A 116 -1.12 11.75 5.72
N GLY A 117 -0.11 11.04 5.21
CA GLY A 117 -0.28 9.96 4.25
C GLY A 117 -0.59 10.46 2.84
N PHE A 118 -1.30 9.63 2.07
CA PHE A 118 -1.77 9.93 0.73
C PHE A 118 -3.28 9.81 0.71
N HIS A 119 -3.98 10.93 0.57
CA HIS A 119 -5.41 10.99 0.36
C HIS A 119 -5.67 11.86 -0.88
N GLY A 120 -6.53 11.38 -1.77
CA GLY A 120 -6.99 12.18 -2.91
C GLY A 120 -7.82 13.36 -2.42
N ASN A 121 -7.70 14.50 -3.11
CA ASN A 121 -8.66 15.60 -3.00
C ASN A 121 -9.89 15.32 -3.86
#